data_AF-A0A8C5RZS5-F1
#
_entry.id   AF-A0A8C5RZS5-F1
#
_cell.length_a   1.000
_cell.length_b   1.000
_cell.length_c   1.000
_cell.angle_alpha   90.00
_cell.angle_beta   90.00
_cell.angle_gamma   90.00
#
_symmetry.space_group_name_H-M   'P 1'
#
loop_
_entity.id
_entity.type
_entity.pdbx_description
1 polymer ?
#
loop_
_entity_poly.entity_id
_entity_poly.type
_entity_poly.pdbx_seq_one_letter_code
_entity_poly.pdbx_strand_id
1 'polypeptide(L)'
;MPRGKVEQLTELARVAAEHAPPLMGDGEAVCPAEPPKDAESGDGEKATLAYYRQELKQLKEEFERHKVRAQVVLKNKSAKDGNLARELEESQEQLVELKEKYVSLRLSCEVEAKQHQEQLEAKRREAALLQQLHRQEVERCLSEGREKALWLEEEMHKQRDRALAVLMEKDQELQQLRVLSVPFGLQAPKTATGPGNGGSGSAHSDSGVGDDALEHLTLPLPAPNEPTYLLYTEQLARKEVEILALKKQKHQLEMEVHQLQEKLLEEGEKHREELSLLQGHIQKTFRDRSREGANLEYLKNIFYRFLTLTDLLARQQTLTAILTILHFSPEERQAVLSHVGGSSSWWLSGKR
;
A
#
# COMPACT_ATOMS: atom_id res chain seq x y z
N MET A 1 -3.12 30.12 -28.79
CA MET A 1 -1.73 30.67 -28.75
C MET A 1 -1.14 30.48 -30.15
N PRO A 2 -0.84 31.52 -30.95
CA PRO A 2 0.34 32.36 -30.69
C PRO A 2 0.27 33.76 -31.37
N ARG A 3 -0.30 34.78 -30.74
CA ARG A 3 -0.09 36.18 -31.17
C ARG A 3 1.12 36.81 -30.49
N GLY A 4 1.34 36.48 -29.21
CA GLY A 4 2.47 37.02 -28.43
C GLY A 4 3.87 36.59 -28.88
N LYS A 5 4.03 35.48 -29.61
CA LYS A 5 5.35 35.06 -30.11
C LYS A 5 5.82 35.88 -31.31
N VAL A 6 4.88 36.36 -32.12
CA VAL A 6 5.21 37.18 -33.31
C VAL A 6 5.60 38.59 -32.86
N GLU A 7 4.89 39.14 -31.87
CA GLU A 7 5.19 40.44 -31.27
C GLU A 7 6.56 40.47 -30.57
N GLN A 8 6.96 39.37 -29.92
CA GLN A 8 8.29 39.24 -29.33
C GLN A 8 9.42 39.18 -30.36
N LEU A 9 9.19 38.57 -31.54
CA LEU A 9 10.18 38.52 -32.62
C LEU A 9 10.33 39.88 -33.32
N THR A 10 9.24 40.65 -33.45
CA THR A 10 9.30 42.00 -34.02
C THR A 10 10.03 42.98 -33.10
N GLU A 11 9.87 42.85 -31.78
CA GLU A 11 10.57 43.71 -30.81
C GLU A 11 12.07 43.40 -30.78
N LEU A 12 12.47 42.12 -30.87
CA LEU A 12 13.87 41.70 -30.96
C LEU A 12 14.54 42.19 -32.25
N ALA A 13 13.82 42.22 -33.38
CA ALA A 13 14.34 42.75 -34.64
C ALA A 13 14.57 44.28 -34.60
N ARG A 14 13.73 45.02 -33.87
CA ARG A 14 13.86 46.47 -33.70
C ARG A 14 15.08 46.83 -32.84
N VAL A 15 15.31 46.10 -31.75
CA VAL A 15 16.46 46.30 -30.85
C VAL A 15 17.78 45.97 -31.55
N ALA A 16 17.80 45.00 -32.46
CA ALA A 16 18.99 44.67 -33.25
C ALA A 16 19.37 45.76 -34.28
N ALA A 17 18.40 46.52 -34.78
CA ALA A 17 18.63 47.62 -35.72
C ALA A 17 19.17 48.88 -35.05
N GLU A 18 18.82 49.12 -33.78
CA GLU A 18 19.28 50.29 -33.02
C GLU A 18 20.72 50.14 -32.48
N HIS A 19 21.30 48.93 -32.50
CA HIS A 19 22.61 48.64 -31.91
C HIS A 19 23.75 48.34 -32.91
N ALA A 20 23.56 48.57 -34.21
CA ALA A 20 24.63 48.42 -35.20
C ALA A 20 25.56 49.66 -35.22
N PRO A 21 26.89 49.52 -34.99
CA PRO A 21 27.83 50.64 -35.11
C PRO A 21 28.11 50.98 -36.58
N PRO A 22 28.41 52.25 -36.92
CA PRO A 22 28.71 52.64 -38.29
C PRO A 22 30.14 52.24 -38.65
N LEU A 23 30.30 51.32 -39.62
CA LEU A 23 31.59 51.12 -40.27
C LEU A 23 31.78 52.21 -41.34
N MET A 24 32.36 53.32 -40.91
CA MET A 24 33.18 54.18 -41.76
C MET A 24 34.48 53.43 -42.06
N GLY A 25 34.84 53.32 -43.34
CA GLY A 25 36.11 52.77 -43.79
C GLY A 25 36.54 53.53 -45.05
N ASP A 26 37.43 54.49 -44.83
CA ASP A 26 38.00 55.42 -45.80
C ASP A 26 38.57 54.72 -47.05
N GLY A 27 38.08 55.15 -48.22
CA GLY A 27 38.75 54.92 -49.49
C GLY A 27 39.88 55.92 -49.64
N GLU A 28 41.08 55.53 -49.20
CA GLU A 28 42.29 56.32 -49.35
C GLU A 28 42.64 56.48 -50.85
N ALA A 29 42.61 57.74 -51.30
CA ALA A 29 42.96 58.15 -52.65
C ALA A 29 44.46 57.98 -52.88
N VAL A 30 44.85 57.01 -53.70
CA VAL A 30 46.23 56.86 -54.17
C VAL A 30 46.48 57.84 -55.31
N CYS A 31 47.39 58.79 -55.09
CA CYS A 31 47.84 59.78 -56.05
C CYS A 31 48.46 59.14 -57.31
N PRO A 32 48.27 59.72 -58.51
CA PRO A 32 49.06 59.33 -59.68
C PRO A 32 50.47 59.91 -59.56
N ALA A 33 51.48 59.05 -59.61
CA ALA A 33 52.88 59.46 -59.71
C ALA A 33 53.15 59.98 -61.14
N GLU A 34 53.54 61.24 -61.28
CA GLU A 34 54.12 61.76 -62.51
C GLU A 34 55.59 61.30 -62.66
N PRO A 35 56.07 61.03 -63.88
CA PRO A 35 57.47 60.71 -64.13
C PRO A 35 58.32 61.99 -64.32
N PRO A 36 59.58 62.04 -63.85
CA PRO A 36 60.48 63.11 -64.24
C PRO A 36 61.01 62.87 -65.66
N LYS A 37 60.94 63.92 -66.48
CA LYS A 37 61.64 64.05 -67.76
C LYS A 37 63.09 64.50 -67.53
N ASP A 38 63.92 64.08 -68.50
CA ASP A 38 65.22 64.62 -68.92
C ASP A 38 66.48 64.00 -68.31
N ALA A 39 67.15 63.13 -69.10
CA ALA A 39 68.52 63.36 -69.60
C ALA A 39 68.97 62.20 -70.52
N GLU A 40 69.30 62.52 -71.76
CA GLU A 40 69.92 61.58 -72.71
C GLU A 40 71.34 61.18 -72.27
N SER A 41 71.56 59.87 -72.13
CA SER A 41 72.80 59.16 -72.48
C SER A 41 72.53 57.65 -72.33
N GLY A 42 72.91 56.87 -73.35
CA GLY A 42 72.50 55.48 -73.63
C GLY A 42 72.78 54.35 -72.60
N ASP A 43 72.72 54.64 -71.30
CA ASP A 43 72.82 53.67 -70.19
C ASP A 43 71.63 53.75 -69.21
N GLY A 44 70.81 54.82 -69.27
CA GLY A 44 69.61 54.98 -68.44
C GLY A 44 68.46 54.01 -68.78
N GLU A 45 68.37 53.58 -70.05
CA GLU A 45 67.37 52.61 -70.51
C GLU A 45 67.63 51.20 -69.93
N LYS A 46 68.90 50.83 -69.75
CA LYS A 46 69.28 49.54 -69.14
C LYS A 46 69.01 49.53 -67.64
N ALA A 47 69.25 50.65 -66.96
CA ALA A 47 68.96 50.80 -65.53
C ALA A 47 67.45 50.76 -65.24
N THR A 48 66.63 51.44 -66.05
CA THR A 48 65.16 51.38 -65.95
C THR A 48 64.60 49.99 -66.30
N LEU A 49 65.13 49.32 -67.33
CA LEU A 49 64.77 47.93 -67.65
C LEU A 49 65.12 46.94 -66.53
N ALA A 50 66.27 47.13 -65.86
CA ALA A 50 66.68 46.30 -64.74
C ALA A 50 65.77 46.50 -63.51
N TYR A 51 65.40 47.76 -63.23
CA TYR A 51 64.45 48.13 -62.18
C TYR A 51 63.07 47.47 -62.40
N TYR A 52 62.48 47.63 -63.60
CA TYR A 52 61.20 46.99 -63.92
C TYR A 52 61.26 45.45 -63.88
N ARG A 53 62.42 44.86 -64.23
CA ARG A 53 62.64 43.41 -64.08
C ARG A 53 62.67 42.96 -62.62
N GLN A 54 63.21 43.78 -61.73
CA GLN A 54 63.26 43.49 -60.30
C GLN A 54 61.88 43.64 -59.65
N GLU A 55 61.13 44.68 -59.98
CA GLU A 55 59.74 44.84 -59.54
C GLU A 55 58.86 43.67 -60.02
N LEU A 56 59.00 43.24 -61.28
CA LEU A 56 58.27 42.06 -61.78
C LEU A 56 58.64 40.76 -61.04
N LYS A 57 59.88 40.62 -60.56
CA LYS A 57 60.28 39.47 -59.74
C LYS A 57 59.66 39.56 -58.35
N GLN A 58 59.72 40.73 -57.70
CA GLN A 58 59.11 40.95 -56.40
C GLN A 58 57.60 40.72 -56.44
N LEU A 59 56.91 41.26 -57.46
CA LEU A 59 55.47 41.08 -57.62
C LEU A 59 55.09 39.61 -57.85
N LYS A 60 55.91 38.85 -58.58
CA LYS A 60 55.72 37.39 -58.74
C LYS A 60 55.92 36.65 -57.42
N GLU A 61 56.94 37.01 -56.64
CA GLU A 61 57.15 36.41 -55.32
C GLU A 61 56.02 36.74 -54.35
N GLU A 62 55.54 37.98 -54.35
CA GLU A 62 54.39 38.42 -53.54
C GLU A 62 53.10 37.72 -53.94
N PHE A 63 52.88 37.53 -55.25
CA PHE A 63 51.76 36.78 -55.78
C PHE A 63 51.81 35.31 -55.36
N GLU A 64 52.96 34.64 -55.47
CA GLU A 64 53.10 33.25 -55.01
C GLU A 64 52.93 33.15 -53.49
N ARG A 65 53.45 34.11 -52.71
CA ARG A 65 53.20 34.18 -51.26
C ARG A 65 51.71 34.35 -50.95
N HIS A 66 51.00 35.20 -51.70
CA HIS A 66 49.57 35.42 -51.52
C HIS A 66 48.75 34.18 -51.90
N LYS A 67 49.09 33.52 -53.00
CA LYS A 67 48.47 32.27 -53.46
C LYS A 67 48.62 31.14 -52.43
N VAL A 68 49.81 30.96 -51.86
CA VAL A 68 50.03 29.98 -50.78
C VAL A 68 49.20 30.32 -49.54
N ARG A 69 49.17 31.59 -49.12
CA ARG A 69 48.34 32.03 -47.98
C ARG A 69 46.85 31.79 -48.23
N ALA A 70 46.33 32.15 -49.40
CA ALA A 70 44.94 31.93 -49.77
C ALA A 70 44.59 30.43 -49.81
N GLN A 71 45.49 29.59 -50.31
CA GLN A 71 45.31 28.13 -50.32
C GLN A 71 45.26 27.53 -48.91
N VAL A 72 46.10 28.01 -47.99
CA VAL A 72 46.07 27.58 -46.58
C VAL A 72 44.79 28.03 -45.88
N VAL A 73 44.33 29.27 -46.12
CA VAL A 73 43.06 29.78 -45.57
C VAL A 73 41.88 28.97 -46.08
N LEU A 74 41.83 28.64 -47.38
CA LEU A 74 40.78 27.80 -47.97
C LEU A 74 40.78 26.38 -47.39
N LYS A 75 41.95 25.75 -47.23
CA LYS A 75 42.06 24.43 -46.59
C LYS A 75 41.61 24.47 -45.12
N ASN A 76 42.03 25.48 -44.37
CA ASN A 76 41.64 25.64 -42.97
C ASN A 76 40.14 25.95 -42.81
N LYS A 77 39.58 26.75 -43.72
CA LYS A 77 38.14 27.01 -43.80
C LYS A 77 37.37 25.72 -44.07
N SER A 78 37.75 24.97 -45.10
CA SER A 78 37.13 23.68 -45.44
C SER A 78 37.21 22.64 -44.32
N ALA A 79 38.34 22.55 -43.61
CA ALA A 79 38.48 21.65 -42.47
C ALA A 79 37.58 22.05 -41.28
N LYS A 80 37.46 23.35 -40.99
CA LYS A 80 36.55 23.87 -39.95
C LYS A 80 35.08 23.67 -40.32
N ASP A 81 34.71 23.96 -41.55
CA ASP A 81 33.34 23.77 -42.05
C ASP A 81 32.94 22.29 -42.02
N GLY A 82 33.87 21.38 -42.33
CA GLY A 82 33.66 19.93 -42.20
C GLY A 82 33.52 19.46 -40.76
N ASN A 83 34.22 20.06 -39.79
CA ASN A 83 34.02 19.76 -38.37
C ASN A 83 32.67 20.28 -37.86
N LEU A 84 32.31 21.51 -38.20
CA LEU A 84 31.01 22.10 -37.84
C LEU A 84 29.83 21.30 -38.43
N ALA A 85 29.98 20.78 -39.65
CA ALA A 85 28.97 19.93 -40.27
C ALA A 85 28.77 18.60 -39.52
N ARG A 86 29.86 17.96 -39.06
CA ARG A 86 29.78 16.74 -38.24
C ARG A 86 29.16 17.00 -36.88
N GLU A 87 29.57 18.07 -36.19
CA GLU A 87 28.96 18.46 -34.90
C GLU A 87 27.46 18.75 -35.04
N LEU A 88 27.07 19.39 -36.15
CA LEU A 88 25.66 19.62 -36.46
C LEU A 88 24.91 18.30 -36.69
N GLU A 89 25.49 17.36 -37.45
CA GLU A 89 24.91 16.04 -37.71
C GLU A 89 24.76 15.23 -36.40
N GLU A 90 25.79 15.17 -35.57
CA GLU A 90 25.75 14.52 -34.25
C GLU A 90 24.67 15.14 -33.34
N SER A 91 24.54 16.49 -33.35
CA SER A 91 23.48 17.16 -32.57
C SER A 91 22.07 16.85 -33.10
N GLN A 92 21.92 16.66 -34.41
CA GLN A 92 20.66 16.28 -35.03
C GLN A 92 20.30 14.83 -34.69
N GLU A 93 21.27 13.91 -34.73
CA GLU A 93 21.09 12.52 -34.29
C GLU A 93 20.65 12.45 -32.83
N GLN A 94 21.32 13.17 -31.93
CA GLN A 94 20.93 13.27 -30.51
C GLN A 94 19.51 13.81 -30.33
N LEU A 95 19.11 14.81 -31.13
CA LEU A 95 17.74 15.35 -31.10
C LEU A 95 16.71 14.33 -31.59
N VAL A 96 17.03 13.51 -32.58
CA VAL A 96 16.15 12.44 -33.06
C VAL A 96 16.02 11.35 -31.99
N GLU A 97 17.13 10.87 -31.44
CA GLU A 97 17.11 9.89 -30.36
C GLU A 97 16.32 10.37 -29.15
N LEU A 98 16.49 11.64 -28.75
CA LEU A 98 15.78 12.19 -27.60
C LEU A 98 14.27 12.29 -27.87
N LYS A 99 13.87 12.62 -29.10
CA LYS A 99 12.46 12.62 -29.51
C LYS A 99 11.88 11.22 -29.51
N GLU A 100 12.62 10.23 -30.02
CA GLU A 100 12.21 8.82 -29.98
C GLU A 100 12.04 8.33 -28.53
N LYS A 101 13.04 8.58 -27.67
CA LYS A 101 12.98 8.27 -26.23
C LYS A 101 11.77 8.93 -25.56
N TYR A 102 11.49 10.19 -25.88
CA TYR A 102 10.32 10.90 -25.36
C TYR A 102 9.01 10.25 -25.80
N VAL A 103 8.88 9.89 -27.08
CA VAL A 103 7.69 9.21 -27.61
C VAL A 103 7.51 7.84 -26.97
N SER A 104 8.57 7.04 -26.87
CA SER A 104 8.55 5.72 -26.21
C SER A 104 8.14 5.84 -24.74
N LEU A 105 8.73 6.78 -24.00
CA LEU A 105 8.41 7.01 -22.60
C LEU A 105 6.94 7.43 -22.44
N ARG A 106 6.47 8.36 -23.28
CA ARG A 106 5.07 8.78 -23.28
C ARG A 106 4.12 7.61 -23.52
N LEU A 107 4.39 6.77 -24.53
CA LEU A 107 3.57 5.59 -24.80
C LEU A 107 3.58 4.61 -23.61
N SER A 108 4.74 4.37 -22.99
CA SER A 108 4.85 3.49 -21.83
C SER A 108 4.01 4.00 -20.65
N CYS A 109 4.08 5.31 -20.35
CA CYS A 109 3.27 5.94 -19.32
C CYS A 109 1.76 5.84 -19.63
N GLU A 110 1.37 6.01 -20.90
CA GLU A 110 -0.03 5.87 -21.32
C GLU A 110 -0.54 4.43 -21.17
N VAL A 111 0.31 3.42 -21.44
CA VAL A 111 -0.03 2.00 -21.25
C VAL A 111 -0.14 1.66 -19.77
N GLU A 112 0.83 2.05 -18.95
CA GLU A 112 0.82 1.82 -17.50
C GLU A 112 -0.39 2.51 -16.84
N ALA A 113 -0.72 3.74 -17.24
CA ALA A 113 -1.89 4.45 -16.76
C ALA A 113 -3.20 3.70 -17.08
N LYS A 114 -3.33 3.15 -18.29
CA LYS A 114 -4.49 2.34 -18.67
C LYS A 114 -4.58 1.05 -17.86
N GLN A 115 -3.46 0.35 -17.68
CA GLN A 115 -3.42 -0.87 -16.86
C GLN A 115 -3.82 -0.59 -15.41
N HIS A 116 -3.31 0.48 -14.81
CA HIS A 116 -3.69 0.89 -13.45
C HIS A 116 -5.17 1.29 -13.37
N GLN A 117 -5.70 1.97 -14.38
CA GLN A 117 -7.12 2.29 -14.43
C GLN A 117 -7.98 1.02 -14.48
N GLU A 118 -7.66 0.06 -15.34
CA GLU A 118 -8.36 -1.22 -15.45
C GLU A 118 -8.31 -2.01 -14.13
N GLN A 119 -7.15 -2.04 -13.46
CA GLN A 119 -6.99 -2.67 -12.14
C GLN A 119 -7.86 -1.99 -11.08
N LEU A 120 -7.88 -0.65 -11.04
CA LEU A 120 -8.73 0.09 -10.11
C LEU A 120 -10.22 -0.17 -10.37
N GLU A 121 -10.63 -0.23 -11.64
CA GLU A 121 -12.01 -0.57 -11.99
C GLU A 121 -12.36 -2.02 -11.61
N ALA A 122 -11.47 -2.98 -11.83
CA ALA A 122 -11.66 -4.37 -11.41
C ALA A 122 -11.84 -4.46 -9.89
N LYS A 123 -10.95 -3.81 -9.11
CA LYS A 123 -11.04 -3.75 -7.65
C LYS A 123 -12.32 -3.08 -7.17
N ARG A 124 -12.78 -2.02 -7.85
CA ARG A 124 -14.08 -1.38 -7.56
C ARG A 124 -15.25 -2.33 -7.82
N ARG A 125 -15.23 -3.10 -8.91
CA ARG A 125 -16.27 -4.10 -9.22
C ARG A 125 -16.29 -5.23 -8.19
N GLU A 126 -15.13 -5.76 -7.81
CA GLU A 126 -14.98 -6.76 -6.74
C GLU A 126 -15.55 -6.25 -5.40
N ALA A 127 -15.20 -5.03 -5.00
CA ALA A 127 -15.70 -4.42 -3.77
C ALA A 127 -17.22 -4.24 -3.78
N ALA A 128 -17.80 -3.79 -4.91
CA ALA A 128 -19.24 -3.64 -5.05
C ALA A 128 -19.97 -4.99 -4.96
N LEU A 129 -19.43 -6.04 -5.57
CA LEU A 129 -19.98 -7.39 -5.50
C LEU A 129 -19.93 -7.94 -4.07
N LEU A 130 -18.80 -7.78 -3.38
CA LEU A 130 -18.66 -8.20 -1.98
C LEU A 130 -19.64 -7.46 -1.07
N GLN A 131 -19.80 -6.14 -1.27
CA GLN A 131 -20.77 -5.34 -0.52
C GLN A 131 -22.21 -5.82 -0.76
N GLN A 132 -22.56 -6.15 -2.00
CA GLN A 132 -23.87 -6.69 -2.34
C GLN A 132 -24.12 -8.05 -1.68
N LEU A 133 -23.15 -8.97 -1.74
CA LEU A 133 -23.23 -10.29 -1.10
C LEU A 133 -23.39 -10.15 0.41
N HIS A 134 -22.57 -9.32 1.05
CA HIS A 134 -22.68 -9.06 2.48
C HIS A 134 -24.06 -8.52 2.86
N ARG A 135 -24.60 -7.59 2.06
CA ARG A 135 -25.96 -7.07 2.28
C ARG A 135 -27.02 -8.18 2.21
N GLN A 136 -26.92 -9.05 1.21
CA GLN A 136 -27.83 -10.18 1.04
C GLN A 136 -27.71 -11.20 2.18
N GLU A 137 -26.50 -11.49 2.65
CA GLU A 137 -26.26 -12.37 3.79
C GLU A 137 -26.86 -11.82 5.07
N VAL A 138 -26.70 -10.52 5.33
CA VAL A 138 -27.31 -9.86 6.48
C VAL A 138 -28.84 -9.93 6.38
N GLU A 139 -29.41 -9.62 5.21
CA GLU A 139 -30.86 -9.72 4.98
C GLU A 139 -31.38 -11.15 5.23
N ARG A 140 -30.65 -12.17 4.77
CA ARG A 140 -30.96 -13.59 4.99
C ARG A 140 -30.88 -13.97 6.47
N CYS A 141 -29.79 -13.60 7.16
CA CYS A 141 -29.64 -13.88 8.60
C CYS A 141 -30.76 -13.21 9.41
N LEU A 142 -31.16 -11.99 9.04
CA LEU A 142 -32.26 -11.29 9.69
C LEU A 142 -33.61 -11.96 9.43
N SER A 143 -33.88 -12.45 8.21
CA SER A 143 -35.14 -13.17 7.93
C SER A 143 -35.19 -14.50 8.70
N GLU A 144 -34.11 -15.28 8.69
CA GLU A 144 -34.03 -16.53 9.44
C GLU A 144 -34.20 -16.31 10.95
N GLY A 145 -33.62 -15.23 11.50
CA GLY A 145 -33.81 -14.87 12.91
C GLY A 145 -35.26 -14.51 13.24
N ARG A 146 -35.93 -13.75 12.36
CA ARG A 146 -37.36 -13.42 12.51
C ARG A 146 -38.25 -14.65 12.43
N GLU A 147 -38.00 -15.54 11.49
CA GLU A 147 -38.76 -16.79 11.34
C GLU A 147 -38.63 -17.69 12.58
N LYS A 148 -37.42 -17.85 13.12
CA LYS A 148 -37.19 -18.60 14.36
C LYS A 148 -37.90 -17.97 15.56
N ALA A 149 -37.90 -16.64 15.65
CA ALA A 149 -38.61 -15.93 16.73
C ALA A 149 -40.12 -16.19 16.65
N LEU A 150 -40.72 -16.04 15.47
CA LEU A 150 -42.15 -16.33 15.25
C LEU A 150 -42.49 -17.78 15.59
N TRP A 151 -41.66 -18.74 15.16
CA TRP A 151 -41.88 -20.15 15.46
C TRP A 151 -41.85 -20.44 16.97
N LEU A 152 -40.92 -19.83 17.71
CA LEU A 152 -40.86 -19.96 19.17
C LEU A 152 -42.05 -19.31 19.87
N GLU A 153 -42.50 -18.15 19.41
CA GLU A 153 -43.69 -17.48 19.92
C GLU A 153 -44.94 -18.35 19.75
N GLU A 154 -45.13 -18.95 18.57
CA GLU A 154 -46.23 -19.87 18.29
C GLU A 154 -46.20 -21.09 19.21
N GLU A 155 -45.03 -21.69 19.45
CA GLU A 155 -44.94 -22.85 20.33
C GLU A 155 -45.18 -22.47 21.80
N MET A 156 -44.75 -21.29 22.23
CA MET A 156 -45.08 -20.75 23.55
C MET A 156 -46.58 -20.50 23.71
N HIS A 157 -47.26 -19.99 22.67
CA HIS A 157 -48.72 -19.86 22.67
C HIS A 157 -49.40 -21.22 22.82
N LYS A 158 -49.00 -22.23 22.03
CA LYS A 158 -49.54 -23.60 22.16
C LYS A 158 -49.30 -24.19 23.55
N GLN A 159 -48.14 -23.98 24.15
CA GLN A 159 -47.86 -24.46 25.51
C GLN A 159 -48.75 -23.78 26.56
N ARG A 160 -48.94 -22.46 26.45
CA ARG A 160 -49.86 -21.72 27.33
C ARG A 160 -51.29 -22.23 27.18
N ASP A 161 -51.76 -22.46 25.97
CA ASP A 161 -53.11 -22.97 25.71
C ASP A 161 -53.30 -24.38 26.29
N ARG A 162 -52.31 -25.27 26.12
CA ARG A 162 -52.31 -26.60 26.75
C ARG A 162 -52.34 -26.51 28.29
N ALA A 163 -51.53 -25.63 28.87
CA ALA A 163 -51.50 -25.43 30.32
C ALA A 163 -52.83 -24.88 30.86
N LEU A 164 -53.44 -23.92 30.15
CA LEU A 164 -54.76 -23.41 30.47
C LEU A 164 -55.83 -24.51 30.40
N ALA A 165 -55.80 -25.37 29.37
CA ALA A 165 -56.72 -26.50 29.26
C ALA A 165 -56.59 -27.47 30.45
N VAL A 166 -55.37 -27.84 30.83
CA VAL A 166 -55.13 -28.70 32.00
C VAL A 166 -55.62 -28.05 33.29
N LEU A 167 -55.39 -26.74 33.47
CA LEU A 167 -55.91 -26.01 34.63
C LEU A 167 -57.45 -26.04 34.66
N MET A 168 -58.11 -25.83 33.53
CA MET A 168 -59.57 -25.92 33.44
C MET A 168 -60.09 -27.33 33.80
N GLU A 169 -59.42 -28.39 33.34
CA GLU A 169 -59.75 -29.77 33.71
C GLU A 169 -59.59 -29.99 35.22
N LYS A 170 -58.47 -29.54 35.81
CA LYS A 170 -58.25 -29.65 37.26
C LYS A 170 -59.29 -28.84 38.05
N ASP A 171 -59.65 -27.65 37.60
CA ASP A 171 -60.69 -26.83 38.25
C ASP A 171 -62.06 -27.53 38.20
N GLN A 172 -62.38 -28.19 37.08
CA GLN A 172 -63.60 -28.99 36.96
C GLN A 172 -63.59 -30.20 37.91
N GLU A 173 -62.48 -30.94 37.98
CA GLU A 173 -62.31 -32.05 38.92
C GLU A 173 -62.44 -31.58 40.37
N LEU A 174 -61.83 -30.44 40.73
CA LEU A 174 -61.96 -29.84 42.06
C LEU A 174 -63.40 -29.44 42.38
N GLN A 175 -64.12 -28.88 41.41
CA GLN A 175 -65.54 -28.57 41.57
C GLN A 175 -66.38 -29.84 41.78
N GLN A 176 -66.12 -30.91 41.00
CA GLN A 176 -66.78 -32.21 41.18
C GLN A 176 -66.49 -32.80 42.57
N LEU A 177 -65.22 -32.78 43.02
CA LEU A 177 -64.84 -33.24 44.35
C LEU A 177 -65.50 -32.42 45.46
N ARG A 178 -65.65 -31.09 45.30
CA ARG A 178 -66.39 -30.25 46.26
C ARG A 178 -67.87 -30.61 46.32
N VAL A 179 -68.50 -30.87 45.17
CA VAL A 179 -69.91 -31.31 45.12
C VAL A 179 -70.08 -32.69 45.77
N LEU A 180 -69.14 -33.61 45.56
CA LEU A 180 -69.14 -34.95 46.16
C LEU A 180 -68.73 -34.96 47.64
N SER A 181 -67.93 -33.99 48.10
CA SER A 181 -67.46 -33.88 49.49
C SER A 181 -68.45 -33.19 50.43
N VAL A 182 -69.63 -32.80 49.95
CA VAL A 182 -70.77 -32.47 50.82
C VAL A 182 -71.63 -33.73 50.90
N PRO A 183 -71.52 -34.53 51.97
CA PRO A 183 -71.78 -34.07 53.33
C PRO A 183 -70.86 -34.71 54.39
N PHE A 184 -69.86 -33.98 54.89
CA PHE A 184 -69.46 -34.12 56.30
C PHE A 184 -68.80 -32.81 56.75
N GLY A 185 -69.56 -32.01 57.49
CA GLY A 185 -69.06 -30.77 58.05
C GLY A 185 -67.93 -31.06 59.03
N LEU A 186 -66.74 -30.56 58.74
CA LEU A 186 -65.71 -30.36 59.75
C LEU A 186 -65.49 -28.85 59.92
N GLN A 187 -65.99 -28.41 61.06
CA GLN A 187 -65.82 -27.09 61.63
C GLN A 187 -64.33 -26.74 61.63
N ALA A 188 -64.03 -25.55 61.10
CA ALA A 188 -62.78 -24.89 61.41
C ALA A 188 -62.73 -24.54 62.91
N PRO A 189 -61.72 -25.00 63.67
CA PRO A 189 -61.44 -24.42 64.97
C PRO A 189 -60.53 -23.21 64.78
N LYS A 190 -61.08 -22.05 65.13
CA LYS A 190 -60.35 -20.80 65.37
C LYS A 190 -59.36 -21.01 66.52
N THR A 191 -58.08 -20.76 66.28
CA THR A 191 -57.10 -20.32 67.28
C THR A 191 -56.32 -19.19 66.61
N ALA A 192 -56.61 -17.90 66.87
CA ALA A 192 -56.25 -17.13 68.06
C ALA A 192 -54.74 -17.19 68.39
N THR A 193 -54.02 -16.20 67.84
CA THR A 193 -52.98 -15.38 68.50
C THR A 193 -51.76 -16.04 69.14
N GLY A 194 -50.56 -15.70 68.63
CA GLY A 194 -49.33 -15.62 69.44
C GLY A 194 -48.02 -15.68 68.63
N PRO A 195 -47.20 -14.62 68.56
CA PRO A 195 -45.87 -14.64 67.95
C PRO A 195 -44.76 -14.96 68.98
N GLY A 196 -43.75 -15.72 68.58
CA GLY A 196 -42.53 -15.99 69.38
C GLY A 196 -41.81 -17.23 68.83
N ASN A 197 -40.73 -17.09 68.07
CA ASN A 197 -39.34 -16.90 68.50
C ASN A 197 -38.71 -18.16 69.14
N GLY A 198 -37.83 -18.82 68.36
CA GLY A 198 -36.58 -19.40 68.85
C GLY A 198 -36.54 -20.89 69.21
N GLY A 199 -35.60 -21.60 68.58
CA GLY A 199 -34.63 -22.43 69.31
C GLY A 199 -34.92 -23.92 69.50
N SER A 200 -34.23 -24.73 68.68
CA SER A 200 -33.34 -25.85 69.06
C SER A 200 -33.70 -26.85 70.19
N GLY A 201 -33.51 -28.15 69.89
CA GLY A 201 -33.28 -29.23 70.87
C GLY A 201 -34.29 -30.37 70.71
N SER A 202 -33.99 -31.43 69.97
CA SER A 202 -33.26 -32.63 70.42
C SER A 202 -33.94 -33.35 71.59
N ALA A 203 -34.56 -34.51 71.33
CA ALA A 203 -34.46 -35.70 72.19
C ALA A 203 -35.03 -36.95 71.48
N HIS A 204 -34.11 -37.89 71.23
CA HIS A 204 -34.22 -39.35 71.24
C HIS A 204 -35.57 -40.02 71.50
N SER A 205 -35.85 -41.07 70.71
CA SER A 205 -36.08 -42.48 71.12
C SER A 205 -36.57 -43.23 69.86
N ASP A 206 -35.69 -43.86 69.09
CA ASP A 206 -35.37 -45.30 69.10
C ASP A 206 -36.54 -46.28 69.33
N SER A 207 -36.59 -47.26 68.42
CA SER A 207 -37.15 -48.61 68.53
C SER A 207 -38.53 -48.88 67.93
N GLY A 208 -38.57 -49.82 66.98
CA GLY A 208 -39.77 -50.59 66.66
C GLY A 208 -39.96 -50.90 65.18
N VAL A 209 -39.31 -51.96 64.73
CA VAL A 209 -39.49 -52.64 63.43
C VAL A 209 -40.97 -52.96 63.19
N GLY A 210 -41.47 -52.64 62.00
CA GLY A 210 -42.81 -52.99 61.51
C GLY A 210 -42.77 -53.20 60.00
N ASP A 211 -42.18 -54.31 59.60
CA ASP A 211 -42.09 -54.86 58.24
C ASP A 211 -43.43 -55.45 57.78
N ASP A 212 -44.50 -54.63 57.77
CA ASP A 212 -45.87 -55.12 57.49
C ASP A 212 -46.77 -54.08 56.80
N ALA A 213 -46.18 -53.11 56.08
CA ALA A 213 -46.92 -52.05 55.39
C ALA A 213 -46.64 -51.97 53.88
N LEU A 214 -45.95 -52.96 53.30
CA LEU A 214 -45.61 -52.98 51.87
C LEU A 214 -46.43 -53.98 51.04
N GLU A 215 -47.30 -54.80 51.64
CA GLU A 215 -48.12 -55.78 50.90
C GLU A 215 -49.49 -55.25 50.41
N HIS A 216 -49.95 -54.09 50.89
CA HIS A 216 -51.29 -53.55 50.56
C HIS A 216 -51.34 -52.55 49.39
N LEU A 217 -50.23 -52.32 48.67
CA LEU A 217 -50.17 -51.50 47.45
C LEU A 217 -50.17 -52.34 46.16
N THR A 218 -50.63 -53.59 46.24
CA THR A 218 -50.96 -54.40 45.05
C THR A 218 -52.28 -53.92 44.45
N LEU A 219 -52.21 -52.81 43.72
CA LEU A 219 -53.23 -52.41 42.75
C LEU A 219 -53.53 -53.61 41.82
N PRO A 220 -54.81 -53.98 41.62
CA PRO A 220 -55.16 -54.99 40.64
C PRO A 220 -54.73 -54.51 39.26
N LEU A 221 -53.69 -55.13 38.69
CA LEU A 221 -53.36 -54.99 37.28
C LEU A 221 -54.59 -55.45 36.48
N PRO A 222 -55.19 -54.60 35.62
CA PRO A 222 -56.13 -55.10 34.64
C PRO A 222 -55.38 -56.05 33.70
N ALA A 223 -55.94 -57.24 33.51
CA ALA A 223 -55.47 -58.25 32.56
C ALA A 223 -55.41 -57.68 31.12
N PRO A 224 -54.71 -58.34 30.19
CA PRO A 224 -53.94 -57.70 29.13
C PRO A 224 -54.84 -57.06 28.07
N ASN A 225 -54.81 -55.73 28.00
CA ASN A 225 -54.91 -55.05 26.72
C ASN A 225 -53.53 -55.14 26.03
N GLU A 226 -53.11 -56.38 25.72
CA GLU A 226 -51.93 -56.73 24.94
C GLU A 226 -51.71 -55.84 23.70
N PRO A 227 -52.74 -55.43 22.91
CA PRO A 227 -52.51 -54.57 21.76
C PRO A 227 -52.06 -53.13 22.10
N THR A 228 -52.45 -52.59 23.25
CA THR A 228 -52.10 -51.20 23.63
C THR A 228 -50.69 -51.10 24.19
N TYR A 229 -50.27 -52.07 25.01
CA TYR A 229 -48.92 -52.13 25.55
C TYR A 229 -47.89 -52.40 24.44
N LEU A 230 -48.17 -53.33 23.52
CA LEU A 230 -47.30 -53.61 22.38
C LEU A 230 -47.13 -52.38 21.47
N LEU A 231 -48.22 -51.67 21.15
CA LEU A 231 -48.15 -50.44 20.36
C LEU A 231 -47.30 -49.35 21.03
N TYR A 232 -47.40 -49.20 22.36
CA TYR A 232 -46.59 -48.26 23.11
C TYR A 232 -45.09 -48.62 23.07
N THR A 233 -44.76 -49.90 23.25
CA THR A 233 -43.36 -50.37 23.16
C THR A 233 -42.77 -50.16 21.77
N GLU A 234 -43.57 -50.37 20.71
CA GLU A 234 -43.15 -50.11 19.33
C GLU A 234 -42.93 -48.61 19.08
N GLN A 235 -43.82 -47.75 19.57
CA GLN A 235 -43.66 -46.30 19.48
C GLN A 235 -42.41 -45.82 20.22
N LEU A 236 -42.11 -46.39 21.38
CA LEU A 236 -40.89 -46.09 22.13
C LEU A 236 -39.64 -46.51 21.34
N ALA A 237 -39.62 -47.70 20.75
CA ALA A 237 -38.53 -48.16 19.91
C ALA A 237 -38.31 -47.25 18.68
N ARG A 238 -39.38 -46.79 18.02
CA ARG A 238 -39.28 -45.82 16.91
C ARG A 238 -38.67 -44.50 17.37
N LYS A 239 -39.05 -44.02 18.56
CA LYS A 239 -38.49 -42.81 19.15
C LYS A 239 -37.02 -42.97 19.55
N GLU A 240 -36.64 -44.12 20.09
CA GLU A 240 -35.24 -44.42 20.42
C GLU A 240 -34.35 -44.44 19.17
N VAL A 241 -34.82 -45.05 18.08
CA VAL A 241 -34.11 -45.04 16.79
C VAL A 241 -33.96 -43.60 16.26
N GLU A 242 -35.01 -42.79 16.33
CA GLU A 242 -34.99 -41.38 15.94
C GLU A 242 -33.99 -40.58 16.81
N ILE A 243 -33.97 -40.79 18.12
CA ILE A 243 -33.03 -40.16 19.05
C ILE A 243 -31.59 -40.56 18.72
N LEU A 244 -31.33 -41.82 18.40
CA LEU A 244 -29.99 -42.28 18.01
C LEU A 244 -29.55 -41.68 16.67
N ALA A 245 -30.45 -41.57 15.70
CA ALA A 245 -30.18 -40.90 14.43
C ALA A 245 -29.87 -39.41 14.63
N LEU A 246 -30.66 -38.72 15.45
CA LEU A 246 -30.42 -37.31 15.81
C LEU A 246 -29.10 -37.11 16.57
N LYS A 247 -28.76 -38.00 17.50
CA LYS A 247 -27.46 -37.97 18.19
C LYS A 247 -26.29 -38.16 17.24
N LYS A 248 -26.42 -39.06 16.26
CA LYS A 248 -25.40 -39.27 15.21
C LYS A 248 -25.25 -38.04 14.32
N GLN A 249 -26.36 -37.44 13.88
CA GLN A 249 -26.34 -36.21 13.08
C GLN A 249 -25.75 -35.04 13.87
N LYS A 250 -26.12 -34.90 15.15
CA LYS A 250 -25.52 -33.90 16.05
C LYS A 250 -24.01 -34.07 16.12
N HIS A 251 -23.52 -35.29 16.36
CA HIS A 251 -22.09 -35.55 16.45
C HIS A 251 -21.37 -35.24 15.11
N GLN A 252 -21.97 -35.60 13.98
CA GLN A 252 -21.44 -35.27 12.66
C GLN A 252 -21.33 -33.75 12.45
N LEU A 253 -22.36 -33.00 12.82
CA LEU A 253 -22.34 -31.53 12.75
C LEU A 253 -21.32 -30.92 13.72
N GLU A 254 -21.18 -31.46 14.92
CA GLU A 254 -20.14 -31.02 15.88
C GLU A 254 -18.73 -31.23 15.31
N MET A 255 -18.47 -32.38 14.67
CA MET A 255 -17.20 -32.63 13.98
C MET A 255 -16.96 -31.66 12.83
N GLU A 256 -17.98 -31.39 12.02
CA GLU A 256 -17.88 -30.42 10.91
C GLU A 256 -17.59 -29.00 11.43
N VAL A 257 -18.23 -28.59 12.53
CA VAL A 257 -17.93 -27.31 13.20
C VAL A 257 -16.49 -27.26 13.66
N HIS A 258 -15.97 -28.32 14.28
CA HIS A 258 -14.57 -28.37 14.70
C HIS A 258 -13.60 -28.30 13.51
N GLN A 259 -13.89 -29.01 12.42
CA GLN A 259 -13.07 -28.93 11.19
C GLN A 259 -13.10 -27.55 10.55
N LEU A 260 -14.24 -26.87 10.56
CA LEU A 260 -14.36 -25.50 10.05
C LEU A 260 -13.61 -24.51 10.95
N GLN A 261 -13.66 -24.69 12.27
CA GLN A 261 -12.90 -23.88 13.22
C GLN A 261 -11.40 -24.03 13.01
N GLU A 262 -10.91 -25.26 12.81
CA GLU A 262 -9.49 -25.54 12.53
C GLU A 262 -9.04 -24.85 11.23
N LYS A 263 -9.81 -25.00 10.15
CA LYS A 263 -9.53 -24.32 8.86
C LYS A 263 -9.51 -22.79 9.01
N LEU A 264 -10.44 -22.22 9.77
CA LEU A 264 -10.48 -20.78 10.01
C LEU A 264 -9.23 -20.29 10.77
N LEU A 265 -8.74 -21.08 11.74
CA LEU A 265 -7.51 -20.77 12.45
C LEU A 265 -6.29 -20.85 11.53
N GLU A 266 -6.17 -21.93 10.74
CA GLU A 266 -5.08 -22.08 9.76
C GLU A 266 -5.06 -20.94 8.73
N GLU A 267 -6.22 -20.57 8.19
CA GLU A 267 -6.34 -19.44 7.29
C GLU A 267 -5.96 -18.14 8.01
N GLY A 268 -6.45 -17.92 9.23
CA GLY A 268 -6.09 -16.75 10.03
C GLY A 268 -4.59 -16.60 10.29
N GLU A 269 -3.88 -17.71 10.51
CA GLU A 269 -2.42 -17.73 10.65
C GLU A 269 -1.72 -17.39 9.33
N LYS A 270 -2.11 -18.00 8.20
CA LYS A 270 -1.56 -17.70 6.88
C LYS A 270 -1.71 -16.22 6.51
N HIS A 271 -2.91 -15.66 6.69
CA HIS A 271 -3.14 -14.23 6.43
C HIS A 271 -2.28 -13.34 7.34
N ARG A 272 -2.08 -13.72 8.61
CA ARG A 272 -1.21 -12.99 9.53
C ARG A 272 0.25 -13.01 9.08
N GLU A 273 0.74 -14.16 8.63
CA GLU A 273 2.08 -14.30 8.07
C GLU A 273 2.25 -13.46 6.81
N GLU A 274 1.31 -13.53 5.86
CA GLU A 274 1.31 -12.73 4.63
C GLU A 274 1.31 -11.22 4.93
N LEU A 275 0.48 -10.78 5.89
CA LEU A 275 0.46 -9.39 6.34
C LEU A 275 1.81 -8.98 6.93
N SER A 276 2.46 -9.85 7.71
CA SER A 276 3.78 -9.57 8.29
C SER A 276 4.87 -9.45 7.21
N LEU A 277 4.84 -10.31 6.20
CA LEU A 277 5.76 -10.28 5.07
C LEU A 277 5.55 -9.03 4.22
N LEU A 278 4.30 -8.71 3.90
CA LEU A 278 3.95 -7.53 3.12
C LEU A 278 4.32 -6.24 3.86
N GLN A 279 4.07 -6.18 5.17
CA GLN A 279 4.49 -5.05 6.01
C GLN A 279 6.02 -4.92 6.03
N GLY A 280 6.75 -6.04 6.12
CA GLY A 280 8.21 -6.07 6.01
C GLY A 280 8.70 -5.54 4.65
N HIS A 281 8.06 -5.95 3.56
CA HIS A 281 8.35 -5.43 2.22
C HIS A 281 8.08 -3.93 2.09
N ILE A 282 6.95 -3.44 2.60
CA ILE A 282 6.62 -2.00 2.61
C ILE A 282 7.68 -1.21 3.39
N GLN A 283 8.08 -1.68 4.57
CA GLN A 283 9.12 -1.03 5.36
C GLN A 283 10.48 -1.04 4.63
N LYS A 284 10.82 -2.14 3.96
CA LYS A 284 12.04 -2.25 3.15
C LYS A 284 12.00 -1.27 1.97
N THR A 285 10.93 -1.26 1.19
CA THR A 285 10.77 -0.33 0.07
C THR A 285 10.73 1.12 0.54
N PHE A 286 10.15 1.43 1.71
CA PHE A 286 10.22 2.77 2.28
C PHE A 286 11.66 3.17 2.58
N ARG A 287 12.43 2.29 3.24
CA ARG A 287 13.86 2.51 3.52
C ARG A 287 14.68 2.71 2.24
N ASP A 288 14.43 1.88 1.22
CA ASP A 288 15.17 1.92 -0.05
C ASP A 288 14.78 3.17 -0.87
N ARG A 289 13.49 3.54 -0.88
CA ARG A 289 13.00 4.77 -1.53
C ARG A 289 13.49 6.03 -0.83
N SER A 290 13.67 6.03 0.49
CA SER A 290 14.32 7.13 1.21
C SER A 290 15.82 7.28 0.85
N ARG A 291 16.43 6.27 0.22
CA ARG A 291 17.84 6.27 -0.20
C ARG A 291 18.04 6.69 -1.67
N GLU A 292 17.03 6.63 -2.51
CA GLU A 292 17.18 6.84 -3.96
C GLU A 292 17.39 8.32 -4.35
N GLY A 293 18.54 8.59 -5.01
CA GLY A 293 18.78 9.78 -5.83
C GLY A 293 19.46 10.95 -5.13
N ALA A 294 18.70 11.82 -4.48
CA ALA A 294 19.22 13.08 -3.92
C ALA A 294 19.96 12.89 -2.59
N ASN A 295 19.60 11.84 -1.85
CA ASN A 295 20.19 11.54 -0.53
C ASN A 295 21.59 10.92 -0.66
N LEU A 296 21.85 10.10 -1.69
CA LEU A 296 23.16 9.47 -1.90
C LEU A 296 24.26 10.47 -2.28
N GLU A 297 23.96 11.47 -3.11
CA GLU A 297 24.93 12.52 -3.44
C GLU A 297 25.23 13.43 -2.23
N TYR A 298 24.21 13.77 -1.45
CA TYR A 298 24.39 14.48 -0.19
C TYR A 298 25.18 13.66 0.84
N LEU A 299 24.84 12.37 0.98
CA LEU A 299 25.54 11.43 1.85
C LEU A 299 26.99 11.24 1.41
N LYS A 300 27.27 11.14 0.11
CA LYS A 300 28.63 11.11 -0.46
C LYS A 300 29.41 12.37 -0.05
N ASN A 301 28.82 13.55 -0.17
CA ASN A 301 29.47 14.81 0.20
C ASN A 301 29.71 14.94 1.71
N ILE A 302 28.79 14.48 2.56
CA ILE A 302 28.99 14.45 4.01
C ILE A 302 30.03 13.41 4.41
N PHE A 303 30.01 12.21 3.81
CA PHE A 303 31.03 11.19 4.06
C PHE A 303 32.42 11.67 3.63
N TYR A 304 32.51 12.32 2.47
CA TYR A 304 33.75 12.95 2.02
C TYR A 304 34.24 14.01 3.02
N ARG A 305 33.36 14.89 3.52
CA ARG A 305 33.68 15.84 4.60
C ARG A 305 34.10 15.11 5.88
N PHE A 306 33.38 14.07 6.30
CA PHE A 306 33.69 13.30 7.50
C PHE A 306 35.09 12.64 7.44
N LEU A 307 35.53 12.21 6.25
CA LEU A 307 36.86 11.61 6.04
C LEU A 307 37.98 12.65 5.93
N THR A 308 37.67 13.87 5.49
CA THR A 308 38.65 14.94 5.27
C THR A 308 38.76 15.95 6.43
N LEU A 309 37.79 15.97 7.34
CA LEU A 309 37.79 16.84 8.52
C LEU A 309 38.85 16.40 9.54
N THR A 310 39.68 17.35 9.96
CA THR A 310 40.71 17.20 11.00
C THR A 310 40.21 17.53 12.40
N ASP A 311 39.10 18.28 12.51
CA ASP A 311 38.49 18.66 13.79
C ASP A 311 37.53 17.58 14.31
N LEU A 312 37.70 17.19 15.58
CA LEU A 312 36.92 16.18 16.27
C LEU A 312 35.44 16.59 16.44
N LEU A 313 35.18 17.88 16.69
CA LEU A 313 33.83 18.36 16.98
C LEU A 313 32.99 18.46 15.70
N ALA A 314 33.53 19.05 14.64
CA ALA A 314 32.90 19.05 13.31
C ALA A 314 32.70 17.61 12.77
N ARG A 315 33.61 16.69 13.11
CA ARG A 315 33.52 15.28 12.73
C ARG A 315 32.41 14.54 13.48
N GLN A 316 32.20 14.84 14.76
CA GLN A 316 31.07 14.29 15.53
C GLN A 316 29.72 14.82 15.02
N GLN A 317 29.66 16.09 14.62
CA GLN A 317 28.45 16.67 14.02
C GLN A 317 28.11 16.02 12.67
N THR A 318 29.10 15.82 11.80
CA THR A 318 28.90 15.13 10.51
C THR A 318 28.56 13.66 10.68
N LEU A 319 29.11 12.97 11.68
CA LEU A 319 28.69 11.61 12.05
C LEU A 319 27.24 11.56 12.51
N THR A 320 26.82 12.51 13.33
CA THR A 320 25.43 12.61 13.81
C THR A 320 24.48 12.82 12.62
N ALA A 321 24.86 13.69 11.68
CA ALA A 321 24.11 13.86 10.43
C ALA A 321 24.01 12.55 9.64
N ILE A 322 25.13 11.82 9.45
CA ILE A 322 25.15 10.51 8.78
C ILE A 322 24.20 9.51 9.46
N LEU A 323 24.23 9.40 10.79
CA LEU A 323 23.37 8.49 11.57
C LEU A 323 21.88 8.82 11.41
N THR A 324 21.55 10.11 11.30
CA THR A 324 20.16 10.56 11.07
C THR A 324 19.69 10.28 9.64
N ILE A 325 20.54 10.56 8.64
CA ILE A 325 20.24 10.38 7.22
C ILE A 325 20.07 8.89 6.88
N LEU A 326 20.88 8.03 7.47
CA LEU A 326 20.82 6.58 7.26
C LEU A 326 19.80 5.88 8.17
N HIS A 327 19.05 6.63 9.00
CA HIS A 327 18.02 6.11 9.90
C HIS A 327 18.48 4.90 10.73
N PHE A 328 19.65 5.01 11.36
CA PHE A 328 20.17 3.96 12.25
C PHE A 328 19.17 3.67 13.38
N SER A 329 19.01 2.39 13.72
CA SER A 329 18.31 1.94 14.92
C SER A 329 18.94 2.57 16.17
N PRO A 330 18.18 2.86 17.24
CA PRO A 330 18.74 3.34 18.49
C PRO A 330 19.87 2.44 19.04
N GLU A 331 19.79 1.13 18.81
CA GLU A 331 20.83 0.16 19.19
C GLU A 331 22.13 0.37 18.38
N GLU A 332 22.01 0.55 17.07
CA GLU A 332 23.14 0.77 16.16
C GLU A 332 23.80 2.14 16.42
N ARG A 333 23.01 3.17 16.76
CA ARG A 333 23.53 4.49 17.14
C ARG A 333 24.40 4.41 18.39
N GLN A 334 23.93 3.67 19.41
CA GLN A 334 24.65 3.48 20.66
C GLN A 334 25.98 2.75 20.42
N ALA A 335 25.97 1.71 19.58
CA ALA A 335 27.19 0.97 19.21
C ALA A 335 28.21 1.88 18.51
N VAL A 336 27.80 2.65 17.50
CA VAL A 336 28.71 3.55 16.77
C VAL A 336 29.26 4.66 17.68
N LEU A 337 28.42 5.27 18.52
CA LEU A 337 28.85 6.32 19.47
C LEU A 337 29.79 5.76 20.54
N SER A 338 29.59 4.52 20.98
CA SER A 338 30.48 3.87 21.96
C SER A 338 31.90 3.66 21.42
N HIS A 339 32.04 3.40 20.12
CA HIS A 339 33.35 3.29 19.45
C HIS A 339 34.04 4.63 19.22
N VAL A 340 33.29 5.74 19.20
CA VAL A 340 33.83 7.11 19.04
C VAL A 340 34.18 7.74 20.39
N GLY A 341 33.44 7.41 21.45
CA GLY A 341 33.70 7.89 22.81
C GLY A 341 34.72 7.07 23.59
N GLY A 342 34.90 5.79 23.26
CA GLY A 342 35.99 4.98 23.76
C GLY A 342 37.29 5.32 23.03
N SER A 343 38.37 5.54 23.76
CA SER A 343 39.73 5.93 23.32
C SER A 343 40.43 4.93 22.37
N SER A 344 39.75 4.49 21.31
CA SER A 344 40.27 3.55 20.32
C SER A 344 40.74 4.32 19.09
N SER A 345 42.05 4.59 19.07
CA SER A 345 43.04 4.15 18.06
C SER A 345 42.67 3.94 16.58
N TRP A 346 41.42 3.87 16.14
CA TRP A 346 41.08 3.58 14.75
C TRP A 346 41.52 4.70 13.79
N TRP A 347 41.55 5.96 14.27
CA TRP A 347 41.70 7.14 13.39
C TRP A 347 43.03 7.90 13.53
N LEU A 348 43.93 7.47 14.43
CA LEU A 348 45.27 8.08 14.60
C LEU A 348 46.33 7.47 13.65
N SER A 349 45.97 7.22 12.38
CA SER A 349 46.94 6.84 11.35
C SER A 349 46.92 7.85 10.21
N GLY A 350 47.65 8.94 10.40
CA GLY A 350 47.76 10.02 9.42
C GLY A 350 48.87 11.02 9.77
N LYS A 351 50.04 10.53 10.18
CA LYS A 351 51.30 11.29 10.11
C LYS A 351 52.20 10.64 9.07
N ARG A 352 52.05 11.08 7.82
CA ARG A 352 53.19 11.38 6.94
C ARG A 352 52.76 12.17 5.73
#